data_AF-A0AAE9SEZ6-F1
#
_entry.id   AF-A0AAE9SEZ6-F1
#
_cell.length_a   1.000
_cell.length_b   1.000
_cell.length_c   1.000
_cell.angle_alpha   90.00
_cell.angle_beta   90.00
_cell.angle_gamma   90.00
#
_symmetry.space_group_name_H-M   'P 1'
#
loop_
_entity.id
_entity.type
_entity.pdbx_description
1 polymer ?
#
loop_
_entity_poly.entity_id
_entity_poly.type
_entity_poly.pdbx_seq_one_letter_code
_entity_poly.pdbx_strand_id
1 'polypeptide(L)'
;MKITELIKPNTFNNENHWYPKVLNATIHPMVNFFLNLDKERIIARYCHLHPKVNAEKLREILSYECKYFLWGGADLINSTSADGDKNMVIIENNSCPSGQKSMPLLDDNKEDGVYRLLIERTFKPILEKKRKLVKDGRLAVFYDKNYMETSGYAAVIADVFKEDVFLVPYYSNKDNDHIKIENEIFYLKQEEEWIPLRGIFRYVTQKPWNRFPINSKTKILNPIITCLAGGRNKMVAAKAYDIYNTELEEYGMKINIPDTIWDVSKNEIPLWVKKMGGQAVIKIPYSNAGQGVFTIVNEQELEEFMKLEIEYERFIVQSLIGNYNWSSVSTKGKYYHVGTMPNAKGETFVSDIRMMISSTKDGIKPLCMYSRRALLPLENDLESSKDSWQMLGTNLSVKLGENEWTSDTNRLLIMDRRDYNKLGLGIDDLIETFIQTVLSTIAIDKMCISLINSNKKFKKKLFTSLNNDSTLLNELY
;
A
#
# COMPACT_ATOMS: atom_id res chain seq x y z
N MET A 1 -0.70 -24.17 -15.71
CA MET A 1 -0.41 -22.73 -15.63
C MET A 1 -1.70 -21.99 -15.96
N LYS A 2 -2.11 -20.95 -15.22
CA LYS A 2 -3.32 -20.19 -15.60
C LYS A 2 -3.10 -19.56 -16.98
N ILE A 3 -4.10 -19.63 -17.84
CA ILE A 3 -4.08 -19.09 -19.20
C ILE A 3 -4.75 -17.71 -19.16
N THR A 4 -4.46 -16.85 -20.14
CA THR A 4 -5.18 -15.59 -20.31
C THR A 4 -6.67 -15.84 -20.52
N GLU A 5 -7.51 -15.13 -19.76
CA GLU A 5 -8.97 -15.22 -19.83
C GLU A 5 -9.57 -13.98 -20.52
N LEU A 6 -10.65 -14.17 -21.28
CA LEU A 6 -11.41 -13.07 -21.88
C LEU A 6 -12.68 -12.83 -21.05
N ILE A 7 -12.75 -11.68 -20.38
CA ILE A 7 -13.87 -11.31 -19.52
C ILE A 7 -14.81 -10.40 -20.29
N LYS A 8 -16.10 -10.78 -20.36
CA LYS A 8 -17.14 -10.06 -21.11
C LYS A 8 -17.89 -9.08 -20.19
N PRO A 9 -18.55 -8.05 -20.75
CA PRO A 9 -19.46 -7.22 -19.96
C PRO A 9 -20.64 -8.02 -19.39
N ASN A 10 -21.16 -7.54 -18.26
CA ASN A 10 -22.25 -8.07 -17.44
C ASN A 10 -21.98 -9.48 -16.86
N THR A 11 -20.73 -9.77 -16.49
CA THR A 11 -20.33 -11.06 -15.88
C THR A 11 -19.82 -10.93 -14.45
N PHE A 12 -19.96 -9.77 -13.80
CA PHE A 12 -19.55 -9.61 -12.40
C PHE A 12 -20.37 -10.54 -11.50
N ASN A 13 -19.69 -11.31 -10.64
CA ASN A 13 -20.34 -12.21 -9.68
C ASN A 13 -19.74 -11.99 -8.28
N ASN A 14 -20.60 -11.59 -7.35
CA ASN A 14 -20.24 -11.29 -5.97
C ASN A 14 -19.46 -12.41 -5.25
N GLU A 15 -19.91 -13.65 -5.38
CA GLU A 15 -19.33 -14.81 -4.68
C GLU A 15 -17.88 -15.09 -5.10
N ASN A 16 -17.52 -14.68 -6.32
CA ASN A 16 -16.19 -14.87 -6.88
C ASN A 16 -15.20 -13.76 -6.51
N HIS A 17 -15.69 -12.60 -6.08
CA HIS A 17 -14.88 -11.37 -5.97
C HIS A 17 -14.78 -10.80 -4.56
N TRP A 18 -15.70 -11.16 -3.67
CA TRP A 18 -15.70 -10.71 -2.27
C TRP A 18 -15.34 -11.85 -1.31
N TYR A 19 -14.80 -11.51 -0.13
CA TYR A 19 -14.73 -12.51 0.94
C TYR A 19 -16.14 -12.90 1.41
N PRO A 20 -16.41 -14.18 1.72
CA PRO A 20 -17.73 -14.61 2.20
C PRO A 20 -18.23 -13.84 3.44
N LYS A 21 -17.30 -13.45 4.33
CA LYS A 21 -17.59 -12.63 5.52
C LYS A 21 -18.07 -11.21 5.16
N VAL A 22 -17.67 -10.69 4.00
CA VAL A 22 -17.99 -9.32 3.53
C VAL A 22 -19.37 -9.26 2.88
N LEU A 23 -19.75 -10.29 2.11
CA LEU A 23 -21.04 -10.35 1.43
C LEU A 23 -22.24 -10.20 2.37
N ASN A 24 -22.09 -10.67 3.61
CA ASN A 24 -23.15 -10.66 4.61
C ASN A 24 -22.95 -9.57 5.68
N ALA A 25 -22.00 -8.65 5.46
CA ALA A 25 -21.63 -7.64 6.44
C ALA A 25 -22.33 -6.32 6.17
N THR A 26 -22.95 -5.75 7.20
CA THR A 26 -23.43 -4.37 7.18
C THR A 26 -22.31 -3.43 7.64
N ILE A 27 -22.01 -2.43 6.82
CA ILE A 27 -21.01 -1.40 7.13
C ILE A 27 -21.29 -0.71 8.48
N HIS A 28 -20.24 -0.41 9.23
CA HIS A 28 -20.35 0.35 10.48
C HIS A 28 -20.82 1.80 10.20
N PRO A 29 -21.81 2.34 10.94
CA PRO A 29 -22.35 3.68 10.68
C PRO A 29 -21.31 4.80 10.68
N MET A 30 -20.32 4.75 11.57
CA MET A 30 -19.24 5.74 11.64
C MET A 30 -18.33 5.70 10.40
N VAL A 31 -18.07 4.51 9.86
CA VAL A 31 -17.27 4.35 8.65
C VAL A 31 -18.05 4.84 7.43
N ASN A 32 -19.34 4.48 7.33
CA ASN A 32 -20.20 4.99 6.28
C ASN A 32 -20.30 6.52 6.31
N PHE A 33 -20.46 7.10 7.51
CA PHE A 33 -20.47 8.54 7.69
C PHE A 33 -19.16 9.19 7.25
N PHE A 34 -18.01 8.65 7.69
CA PHE A 34 -16.69 9.11 7.27
C PHE A 34 -16.51 9.13 5.74
N LEU A 35 -16.89 8.05 5.06
CA LEU A 35 -16.75 7.92 3.60
C LEU A 35 -17.63 8.89 2.82
N ASN A 36 -18.66 9.47 3.47
CA ASN A 36 -19.56 10.48 2.91
C ASN A 36 -19.29 11.89 3.44
N LEU A 37 -18.25 12.11 4.26
CA LEU A 37 -17.87 13.45 4.68
C LEU A 37 -17.35 14.27 3.50
N ASP A 38 -17.80 15.52 3.40
CA ASP A 38 -17.24 16.46 2.45
C ASP A 38 -15.88 16.99 2.93
N LYS A 39 -15.12 17.48 1.95
CA LYS A 39 -13.75 17.98 2.13
C LYS A 39 -13.66 19.12 3.15
N GLU A 40 -14.61 20.05 3.16
CA GLU A 40 -14.55 21.22 4.04
C GLU A 40 -14.83 20.82 5.50
N ARG A 41 -15.72 19.87 5.74
CA ARG A 41 -15.94 19.31 7.08
C ARG A 41 -14.71 18.57 7.60
N ILE A 42 -14.00 17.82 6.75
CA ILE A 42 -12.74 17.18 7.10
C ILE A 42 -11.71 18.24 7.52
N ILE A 43 -11.51 19.28 6.71
CA ILE A 43 -10.57 20.37 6.98
C ILE A 43 -10.92 21.07 8.29
N ALA A 44 -12.18 21.50 8.45
CA ALA A 44 -12.63 22.22 9.63
C ALA A 44 -12.44 21.39 10.91
N ARG A 45 -12.80 20.10 10.89
CA ARG A 45 -12.61 19.22 12.04
C ARG A 45 -11.13 19.00 12.35
N TYR A 46 -10.31 18.78 11.32
CA TYR A 46 -8.89 18.55 11.50
C TYR A 46 -8.16 19.77 12.07
N CYS A 47 -8.35 20.96 11.48
CA CYS A 47 -7.75 22.19 11.97
C CYS A 47 -8.22 22.57 13.38
N HIS A 48 -9.43 22.18 13.79
CA HIS A 48 -9.89 22.38 15.16
C HIS A 48 -9.10 21.56 16.18
N LEU A 49 -8.74 20.32 15.84
CA LEU A 49 -7.91 19.45 16.69
C LEU A 49 -6.42 19.79 16.58
N HIS A 50 -6.00 20.38 15.46
CA HIS A 50 -4.63 20.77 15.17
C HIS A 50 -4.55 22.27 14.85
N PRO A 51 -4.62 23.17 15.86
CA PRO A 51 -4.76 24.62 15.66
C PRO A 51 -3.59 25.29 14.94
N LYS A 52 -2.45 24.59 14.80
CA LYS A 52 -1.28 25.06 14.04
C LYS A 52 -1.36 24.72 12.55
N VAL A 53 -2.31 23.89 12.12
CA VAL A 53 -2.44 23.47 10.72
C VAL A 53 -3.04 24.59 9.89
N ASN A 54 -2.38 24.93 8.79
CA ASN A 54 -2.89 25.89 7.82
C ASN A 54 -4.04 25.28 6.98
N ALA A 55 -5.25 25.81 7.15
CA ALA A 55 -6.45 25.30 6.49
C ALA A 55 -6.42 25.43 4.95
N GLU A 56 -5.88 26.54 4.42
CA GLU A 56 -5.74 26.73 2.97
C GLU A 56 -4.78 25.71 2.36
N LYS A 57 -3.66 25.45 3.05
CA LYS A 57 -2.71 24.43 2.59
C LYS A 57 -3.32 23.04 2.64
N LEU A 58 -4.07 22.70 3.69
CA LEU A 58 -4.77 21.41 3.76
C LEU A 58 -5.81 21.28 2.64
N ARG A 59 -6.51 22.36 2.29
CA ARG A 59 -7.43 22.38 1.14
C ARG A 59 -6.73 22.13 -0.18
N GLU A 60 -5.56 22.75 -0.41
CA GLU A 60 -4.71 22.49 -1.58
C GLU A 60 -4.30 21.01 -1.64
N ILE A 61 -3.83 20.46 -0.51
CA ILE A 61 -3.40 19.07 -0.37
C ILE A 61 -4.53 18.09 -0.70
N LEU A 62 -5.72 18.28 -0.12
CA LEU A 62 -6.87 17.41 -0.40
C LEU A 62 -7.38 17.57 -1.84
N SER A 63 -7.13 18.71 -2.48
CA SER A 63 -7.50 18.99 -3.88
C SER A 63 -6.44 18.55 -4.90
N TYR A 64 -5.31 18.00 -4.45
CA TYR A 64 -4.21 17.58 -5.32
C TYR A 64 -4.64 16.46 -6.30
N GLU A 65 -4.39 16.64 -7.59
CA GLU A 65 -4.51 15.59 -8.61
C GLU A 65 -3.12 14.97 -8.83
N CYS A 66 -2.93 13.73 -8.39
CA CYS A 66 -1.69 13.00 -8.59
C CYS A 66 -1.39 12.83 -10.08
N LYS A 67 -0.12 12.90 -10.45
CA LYS A 67 0.30 12.71 -11.84
C LYS A 67 0.62 11.25 -12.16
N TYR A 68 1.17 10.53 -11.20
CA TYR A 68 1.65 9.15 -11.34
C TYR A 68 1.04 8.21 -10.30
N PHE A 69 0.93 8.63 -9.04
CA PHE A 69 0.43 7.78 -7.95
C PHE A 69 -1.08 7.94 -7.75
N LEU A 70 -1.86 7.29 -8.62
CA LEU A 70 -3.29 7.52 -8.75
C LEU A 70 -4.14 6.61 -7.85
N TRP A 71 -3.62 5.44 -7.48
CA TRP A 71 -4.28 4.49 -6.59
C TRP A 71 -3.32 4.02 -5.51
N GLY A 72 -3.50 4.45 -4.27
CA GLY A 72 -2.60 4.19 -3.15
C GLY A 72 -3.29 3.50 -1.99
N GLY A 73 -2.51 2.81 -1.16
CA GLY A 73 -2.99 2.20 0.07
C GLY A 73 -1.90 2.19 1.13
N ALA A 74 -2.10 3.01 2.16
CA ALA A 74 -1.17 3.10 3.28
C ALA A 74 -1.57 2.15 4.40
N ASP A 75 -0.56 1.56 5.03
CA ASP A 75 -0.68 0.80 6.27
C ASP A 75 -0.27 1.70 7.43
N LEU A 76 -1.18 1.87 8.38
CA LEU A 76 -1.01 2.74 9.52
C LEU A 76 -1.16 1.97 10.82
N ILE A 77 -0.40 2.38 11.82
CA ILE A 77 -0.57 1.93 13.21
C ILE A 77 -1.17 3.09 14.01
N ASN A 78 -2.21 2.79 14.79
CA ASN A 78 -2.63 3.68 15.87
C ASN A 78 -1.64 3.50 17.04
N SER A 79 -0.86 4.55 17.29
CA SER A 79 0.22 4.56 18.26
C SER A 79 0.00 5.66 19.29
N THR A 80 0.68 5.54 20.42
CA THR A 80 0.73 6.60 21.43
C THR A 80 2.18 6.87 21.84
N SER A 81 2.48 8.11 22.21
CA SER A 81 3.74 8.48 22.84
C SER A 81 3.71 8.16 24.35
N ALA A 82 4.88 8.23 25.00
CA ALA A 82 4.99 8.14 26.46
C ALA A 82 4.18 9.23 27.22
N ASP A 83 3.95 10.37 26.57
CA ASP A 83 3.14 11.48 27.12
C ASP A 83 1.63 11.29 26.88
N GLY A 84 1.23 10.21 26.20
CA GLY A 84 -0.17 9.88 25.91
C GLY A 84 -0.70 10.46 24.59
N ASP A 85 0.16 11.00 23.73
CA ASP A 85 -0.26 11.57 22.45
C ASP A 85 -0.54 10.47 21.42
N LYS A 86 -1.82 10.28 21.09
CA LYS A 86 -2.25 9.35 20.05
C LYS A 86 -1.99 9.89 18.66
N ASN A 87 -1.43 9.07 17.78
CA ASN A 87 -1.11 9.43 16.41
C ASN A 87 -1.24 8.23 15.47
N MET A 88 -1.72 8.49 14.26
CA MET A 88 -1.69 7.51 13.17
C MET A 88 -0.33 7.58 12.45
N VAL A 89 0.42 6.48 12.51
CA VAL A 89 1.79 6.42 11.99
C VAL A 89 1.84 5.57 10.73
N ILE A 90 2.34 6.13 9.62
CA ILE A 90 2.55 5.44 8.35
C ILE A 90 3.70 4.44 8.47
N ILE A 91 3.42 3.18 8.12
CA ILE A 91 4.41 2.09 8.09
C ILE A 91 4.90 1.83 6.67
N GLU A 92 3.98 1.86 5.70
CA GLU A 92 4.28 1.82 4.27
C GLU A 92 3.10 2.35 3.46
N ASN A 93 3.34 2.73 2.19
CA ASN A 93 2.29 3.07 1.23
C ASN A 93 2.50 2.28 -0.07
N ASN A 94 1.46 1.59 -0.51
CA ASN A 94 1.52 0.57 -1.54
C ASN A 94 0.90 1.06 -2.85
N SER A 95 1.60 0.87 -3.98
CA SER A 95 1.14 1.30 -5.32
C SER A 95 0.26 0.30 -6.08
N CYS A 96 0.01 -0.88 -5.53
CA CYS A 96 -1.08 -1.78 -5.93
C CYS A 96 -1.58 -2.44 -4.63
N PRO A 97 -2.34 -1.70 -3.80
CA PRO A 97 -2.83 -2.24 -2.55
C PRO A 97 -3.88 -3.33 -2.82
N SER A 98 -3.91 -4.33 -1.93
CA SER A 98 -4.98 -5.33 -1.90
C SER A 98 -6.02 -4.95 -0.87
N GLY A 99 -7.25 -5.39 -1.06
CA GLY A 99 -8.25 -5.52 -0.01
C GLY A 99 -9.58 -4.83 -0.26
N GLN A 100 -9.88 -4.47 -1.51
CA GLN A 100 -11.22 -4.03 -1.91
C GLN A 100 -12.23 -5.08 -1.52
N LYS A 101 -11.93 -6.37 -1.78
CA LYS A 101 -12.69 -7.55 -1.33
C LYS A 101 -12.94 -7.66 0.18
N SER A 102 -12.28 -6.83 1.00
CA SER A 102 -12.41 -6.80 2.47
C SER A 102 -13.35 -5.70 2.98
N MET A 103 -13.87 -4.85 2.10
CA MET A 103 -14.73 -3.72 2.46
C MET A 103 -16.21 -4.08 2.28
N PRO A 104 -17.04 -3.99 3.34
CA PRO A 104 -18.50 -4.10 3.22
C PRO A 104 -19.06 -3.11 2.19
N LEU A 105 -20.15 -3.51 1.52
CA LEU A 105 -20.83 -2.64 0.56
C LEU A 105 -21.37 -1.39 1.26
N LEU A 106 -21.28 -0.25 0.56
CA LEU A 106 -21.91 1.00 0.99
C LEU A 106 -23.40 1.04 0.64
N ASP A 107 -23.77 0.32 -0.41
CA ASP A 107 -25.11 0.19 -0.96
C ASP A 107 -25.24 -1.23 -1.49
N ASP A 108 -26.12 -2.03 -0.89
CA ASP A 108 -26.28 -3.46 -1.21
C ASP A 108 -26.81 -3.68 -2.63
N ASN A 109 -27.39 -2.65 -3.27
CA ASN A 109 -27.82 -2.72 -4.68
C ASN A 109 -26.67 -2.47 -5.67
N LYS A 110 -25.49 -2.10 -5.18
CA LYS A 110 -24.29 -1.84 -5.98
C LYS A 110 -23.24 -2.90 -5.67
N GLU A 111 -23.50 -4.09 -6.19
CA GLU A 111 -22.73 -5.32 -5.95
C GLU A 111 -21.22 -5.20 -6.25
N ASP A 112 -20.84 -4.40 -7.26
CA ASP A 112 -19.44 -4.15 -7.60
C ASP A 112 -18.76 -3.05 -6.76
N GLY A 113 -19.52 -2.36 -5.90
CA GLY A 113 -19.05 -1.52 -4.80
C GLY A 113 -17.80 -0.70 -5.08
N VAL A 114 -16.77 -0.90 -4.25
CA VAL A 114 -15.51 -0.14 -4.33
C VAL A 114 -14.65 -0.49 -5.56
N TYR A 115 -14.90 -1.62 -6.23
CA TYR A 115 -14.24 -1.92 -7.52
C TYR A 115 -14.68 -0.92 -8.57
N ARG A 116 -15.99 -0.78 -8.80
CA ARG A 116 -16.54 0.19 -9.75
C ARG A 116 -16.09 1.60 -9.43
N LEU A 117 -16.08 1.95 -8.14
CA LEU A 117 -15.67 3.27 -7.68
C LEU A 117 -14.24 3.63 -8.13
N LEU A 118 -13.28 2.72 -7.98
CA LEU A 118 -11.90 2.94 -8.43
C LEU A 118 -11.82 3.08 -9.96
N ILE A 119 -12.52 2.20 -10.68
CA ILE A 119 -12.46 2.19 -12.14
C ILE A 119 -13.05 3.49 -12.71
N GLU A 120 -14.21 3.91 -12.24
CA GLU A 120 -14.89 5.11 -12.72
C GLU A 120 -14.18 6.41 -12.33
N ARG A 121 -13.67 6.50 -11.08
CA ARG A 121 -13.03 7.72 -10.58
C ARG A 121 -11.60 7.91 -11.06
N THR A 122 -10.91 6.82 -11.40
CA THR A 122 -9.45 6.86 -11.63
C THR A 122 -9.03 6.17 -12.91
N PHE A 123 -9.35 4.88 -13.12
CA PHE A 123 -8.83 4.17 -14.31
C PHE A 123 -9.41 4.70 -15.62
N LYS A 124 -10.73 4.94 -15.65
CA LYS A 124 -11.45 5.47 -16.80
C LYS A 124 -10.96 6.86 -17.23
N PRO A 125 -10.83 7.86 -16.33
CA PRO A 125 -10.29 9.18 -16.69
C PRO A 125 -8.88 9.15 -17.30
N ILE A 126 -8.01 8.20 -16.91
CA ILE A 126 -6.67 8.05 -17.52
C ILE A 126 -6.78 7.68 -19.00
N LEU A 127 -7.79 6.87 -19.34
CA LEU A 127 -8.03 6.35 -20.68
C LEU A 127 -8.91 7.27 -21.53
N GLU A 128 -9.69 8.18 -20.95
CA GLU A 128 -10.50 9.14 -21.71
C GLU A 128 -9.69 10.33 -22.27
N LYS A 129 -8.45 10.53 -21.81
CA LYS A 129 -7.52 11.53 -22.37
C LYS A 129 -6.99 11.07 -23.75
N LYS A 130 -7.89 11.06 -24.76
CA LYS A 130 -7.77 10.38 -26.08
C LYS A 130 -6.52 10.67 -26.92
N ARG A 131 -5.90 11.85 -26.80
CA ARG A 131 -4.86 12.34 -27.74
C ARG A 131 -3.59 11.47 -27.86
N LYS A 132 -3.41 10.43 -27.03
CA LYS A 132 -2.18 9.60 -26.99
C LYS A 132 -2.45 8.11 -26.68
N LEU A 133 -3.64 7.59 -26.98
CA LEU A 133 -3.92 6.17 -26.80
C LEU A 133 -3.39 5.37 -27.99
N VAL A 134 -3.01 4.13 -27.72
CA VAL A 134 -2.70 3.14 -28.76
C VAL A 134 -3.99 2.88 -29.55
N LYS A 135 -3.94 3.14 -30.85
CA LYS A 135 -5.08 2.94 -31.76
C LYS A 135 -5.46 1.45 -31.77
N ASP A 136 -6.76 1.17 -31.77
CA ASP A 136 -7.33 -0.19 -31.79
C ASP A 136 -6.88 -1.09 -30.63
N GLY A 137 -6.21 -0.52 -29.61
CA GLY A 137 -5.69 -1.28 -28.49
C GLY A 137 -6.80 -1.73 -27.55
N ARG A 138 -6.66 -2.91 -26.94
CA ARG A 138 -7.59 -3.48 -25.96
C ARG A 138 -7.20 -3.12 -24.52
N LEU A 139 -8.06 -3.47 -23.57
CA LEU A 139 -7.82 -3.34 -22.14
C LEU A 139 -7.44 -4.69 -21.52
N ALA A 140 -6.59 -4.63 -20.50
CA ALA A 140 -6.21 -5.82 -19.76
C ALA A 140 -6.03 -5.55 -18.26
N VAL A 141 -6.20 -6.60 -17.46
CA VAL A 141 -5.80 -6.67 -16.04
C VAL A 141 -4.65 -7.64 -15.94
N PHE A 142 -3.47 -7.15 -15.59
CA PHE A 142 -2.28 -8.00 -15.42
C PHE A 142 -2.11 -8.33 -13.94
N TYR A 143 -1.88 -9.60 -13.60
CA TYR A 143 -1.75 -10.01 -12.19
C TYR A 143 -0.68 -11.08 -11.94
N ASP A 144 -0.08 -11.06 -10.75
CA ASP A 144 0.82 -12.11 -10.27
C ASP A 144 0.34 -12.83 -9.00
N LYS A 145 -0.78 -12.38 -8.43
CA LYS A 145 -1.46 -13.01 -7.30
C LYS A 145 -2.90 -12.50 -7.16
N ASN A 146 -3.61 -13.04 -6.16
CA ASN A 146 -4.89 -12.53 -5.69
C ASN A 146 -6.01 -12.52 -6.76
N TYR A 147 -6.19 -13.67 -7.42
CA TYR A 147 -7.14 -13.83 -8.52
C TYR A 147 -8.58 -13.37 -8.22
N MET A 148 -9.08 -13.61 -7.00
CA MET A 148 -10.40 -13.14 -6.54
C MET A 148 -10.60 -11.64 -6.80
N GLU A 149 -9.60 -10.83 -6.44
CA GLU A 149 -9.68 -9.38 -6.57
C GLU A 149 -9.39 -8.92 -8.01
N THR A 150 -8.48 -9.58 -8.71
CA THR A 150 -8.09 -9.18 -10.08
C THR A 150 -9.12 -9.55 -11.13
N SER A 151 -9.81 -10.69 -10.96
CA SER A 151 -10.98 -11.06 -11.76
C SER A 151 -12.14 -10.08 -11.54
N GLY A 152 -12.35 -9.61 -10.29
CA GLY A 152 -13.33 -8.58 -9.98
C GLY A 152 -13.04 -7.26 -10.69
N TYR A 153 -11.78 -6.81 -10.70
CA TYR A 153 -11.39 -5.64 -11.50
C TYR A 153 -11.64 -5.85 -12.99
N ALA A 154 -11.32 -7.03 -13.55
CA ALA A 154 -11.51 -7.30 -14.96
C ALA A 154 -12.99 -7.25 -15.37
N ALA A 155 -13.87 -7.86 -14.57
CA ALA A 155 -15.33 -7.82 -14.79
C ALA A 155 -15.87 -6.38 -14.73
N VAL A 156 -15.48 -5.61 -13.71
CA VAL A 156 -15.92 -4.20 -13.59
C VAL A 156 -15.39 -3.33 -14.72
N ILE A 157 -14.14 -3.53 -15.16
CA ILE A 157 -13.61 -2.78 -16.31
C ILE A 157 -14.41 -3.14 -17.57
N ALA A 158 -14.75 -4.41 -17.78
CA ALA A 158 -15.57 -4.82 -18.92
C ALA A 158 -16.94 -4.13 -18.90
N ASP A 159 -17.58 -4.02 -17.73
CA ASP A 159 -18.87 -3.34 -17.56
C ASP A 159 -18.78 -1.83 -17.79
N VAL A 160 -17.78 -1.18 -17.20
CA VAL A 160 -17.61 0.29 -17.26
C VAL A 160 -17.28 0.75 -18.69
N PHE A 161 -16.51 -0.04 -19.44
CA PHE A 161 -16.09 0.29 -20.81
C PHE A 161 -16.97 -0.36 -21.88
N LYS A 162 -17.82 -1.31 -21.52
CA LYS A 162 -18.70 -2.07 -22.44
C LYS A 162 -17.92 -2.75 -23.56
N GLU A 163 -16.80 -3.38 -23.22
CA GLU A 163 -15.95 -4.16 -24.12
C GLU A 163 -15.33 -5.34 -23.37
N ASP A 164 -14.84 -6.36 -24.08
CA ASP A 164 -14.13 -7.45 -23.40
C ASP A 164 -12.74 -7.03 -22.94
N VAL A 165 -12.34 -7.53 -21.78
CA VAL A 165 -11.08 -7.25 -21.09
C VAL A 165 -10.30 -8.54 -20.90
N PHE A 166 -8.99 -8.49 -21.17
CA PHE A 166 -8.12 -9.64 -20.92
C PHE A 166 -7.69 -9.69 -19.45
N LEU A 167 -7.91 -10.81 -18.77
CA LEU A 167 -7.33 -11.11 -17.46
C LEU A 167 -6.07 -11.96 -17.68
N VAL A 168 -4.91 -11.35 -17.47
CA VAL A 168 -3.62 -11.88 -17.93
C VAL A 168 -2.73 -12.23 -16.73
N PRO A 169 -2.40 -13.51 -16.52
CA PRO A 169 -1.37 -13.87 -15.57
C PRO A 169 -0.02 -13.36 -16.09
N TYR A 170 0.73 -12.69 -15.22
CA TYR A 170 2.07 -12.24 -15.49
C TYR A 170 2.88 -12.53 -14.25
N TYR A 171 3.67 -13.62 -14.24
CA TYR A 171 4.41 -14.07 -13.06
C TYR A 171 5.92 -13.78 -13.21
N SER A 172 6.61 -13.61 -12.08
CA SER A 172 8.08 -13.48 -12.10
C SER A 172 8.72 -14.85 -12.32
N ASN A 173 9.87 -14.88 -13.01
CA ASN A 173 10.66 -16.10 -13.26
C ASN A 173 9.88 -17.23 -13.96
N LYS A 174 8.86 -16.85 -14.74
CA LYS A 174 8.09 -17.75 -15.58
C LYS A 174 8.16 -17.27 -17.01
N ASP A 175 7.98 -18.21 -17.91
CA ASP A 175 7.73 -17.91 -19.31
C ASP A 175 6.47 -17.03 -19.43
N ASN A 176 6.61 -15.93 -20.15
CA ASN A 176 5.54 -14.98 -20.45
C ASN A 176 5.49 -14.67 -21.95
N ASP A 177 5.76 -15.68 -22.80
CA ASP A 177 5.76 -15.60 -24.27
C ASP A 177 4.41 -15.14 -24.86
N HIS A 178 3.32 -15.14 -24.07
CA HIS A 178 2.05 -14.53 -24.45
C HIS A 178 2.06 -12.99 -24.37
N ILE A 179 3.14 -12.36 -23.90
CA ILE A 179 3.27 -10.92 -23.75
C ILE A 179 4.57 -10.48 -24.42
N LYS A 180 4.49 -9.45 -25.27
CA LYS A 180 5.68 -8.76 -25.79
C LYS A 180 5.55 -7.25 -25.66
N ILE A 181 6.69 -6.57 -25.64
CA ILE A 181 6.76 -5.11 -25.61
C ILE A 181 7.55 -4.65 -26.83
N GLU A 182 6.89 -3.94 -27.74
CA GLU A 182 7.52 -3.38 -28.94
C GLU A 182 7.20 -1.89 -29.04
N ASN A 183 8.22 -1.06 -29.27
CA ASN A 183 8.07 0.41 -29.39
C ASN A 183 7.33 1.07 -28.20
N GLU A 184 7.57 0.56 -26.97
CA GLU A 184 6.94 0.95 -25.70
C GLU A 184 5.44 0.61 -25.58
N ILE A 185 4.91 -0.24 -26.46
CA ILE A 185 3.52 -0.72 -26.45
C ILE A 185 3.51 -2.18 -26.02
N PHE A 186 2.60 -2.53 -25.12
CA PHE A 186 2.34 -3.93 -24.77
C PHE A 186 1.45 -4.59 -25.81
N TYR A 187 1.79 -5.82 -26.17
CA TYR A 187 0.98 -6.70 -27.02
C TYR A 187 0.73 -8.02 -26.29
N LEU A 188 -0.45 -8.57 -26.50
CA LEU A 188 -0.87 -9.87 -25.99
C LEU A 188 -1.05 -10.83 -27.17
N LYS A 189 -0.49 -12.04 -27.07
CA LYS A 189 -0.73 -13.12 -28.04
C LYS A 189 -2.10 -13.73 -27.77
N GLN A 190 -2.97 -13.74 -28.78
CA GLN A 190 -4.22 -14.49 -28.78
C GLN A 190 -4.27 -15.30 -30.07
N GLU A 191 -4.38 -16.62 -29.92
CA GLU A 191 -4.18 -17.56 -31.03
C GLU A 191 -2.85 -17.28 -31.74
N GLU A 192 -2.86 -16.80 -32.99
CA GLU A 192 -1.65 -16.40 -33.74
C GLU A 192 -1.54 -14.89 -33.97
N GLU A 193 -2.41 -14.08 -33.35
CA GLU A 193 -2.42 -12.63 -33.50
C GLU A 193 -1.85 -11.90 -32.28
N TRP A 194 -1.15 -10.79 -32.54
CA TRP A 194 -0.64 -9.89 -31.51
C TRP A 194 -1.55 -8.68 -31.36
N ILE A 195 -2.27 -8.64 -30.25
CA ILE A 195 -3.25 -7.59 -29.97
C ILE A 195 -2.57 -6.46 -29.17
N PRO A 196 -2.55 -5.21 -29.66
CA PRO A 196 -2.01 -4.09 -28.90
C PRO A 196 -2.88 -3.76 -27.68
N LEU A 197 -2.26 -3.28 -26.61
CA LEU A 197 -2.97 -2.83 -25.40
C LEU A 197 -2.89 -1.30 -25.28
N ARG A 198 -4.06 -0.67 -25.12
CA ARG A 198 -4.12 0.78 -24.86
C ARG A 198 -4.11 1.11 -23.37
N GLY A 199 -4.56 0.18 -22.52
CA GLY A 199 -4.65 0.34 -21.08
C GLY A 199 -4.46 -0.97 -20.33
N ILE A 200 -3.66 -0.94 -19.27
CA ILE A 200 -3.42 -2.05 -18.35
C ILE A 200 -3.75 -1.59 -16.93
N PHE A 201 -4.69 -2.27 -16.29
CA PHE A 201 -4.84 -2.23 -14.85
C PHE A 201 -3.81 -3.19 -14.25
N ARG A 202 -2.77 -2.66 -13.60
CA ARG A 202 -1.66 -3.47 -13.11
C ARG A 202 -1.89 -3.89 -11.67
N TYR A 203 -2.08 -5.19 -11.47
CA TYR A 203 -2.04 -5.88 -10.19
C TYR A 203 -0.83 -6.83 -10.10
N VAL A 204 0.34 -6.34 -10.52
CA VAL A 204 1.59 -7.08 -10.46
C VAL A 204 2.43 -6.50 -9.34
N THR A 205 2.73 -7.35 -8.35
CA THR A 205 3.15 -6.93 -7.02
C THR A 205 4.57 -7.36 -6.64
N GLN A 206 5.07 -8.48 -7.15
CA GLN A 206 6.40 -9.02 -6.86
C GLN A 206 7.43 -8.49 -7.88
N LYS A 207 8.39 -7.67 -7.47
CA LYS A 207 9.44 -7.09 -8.34
C LYS A 207 8.92 -6.61 -9.73
N PRO A 208 7.82 -5.85 -9.84
CA PRO A 208 7.17 -5.58 -11.14
C PRO A 208 8.04 -4.87 -12.18
N TRP A 209 9.12 -4.22 -11.76
CA TRP A 209 10.10 -3.56 -12.61
C TRP A 209 10.93 -4.53 -13.49
N ASN A 210 10.97 -5.83 -13.16
CA ASN A 210 11.64 -6.83 -14.00
C ASN A 210 10.85 -7.21 -15.26
N ARG A 211 9.61 -6.72 -15.38
CA ARG A 211 8.63 -7.12 -16.39
C ARG A 211 8.00 -5.93 -17.08
N PHE A 212 7.79 -4.84 -16.35
CA PHE A 212 7.23 -3.62 -16.92
C PHE A 212 8.33 -2.57 -17.11
N PRO A 213 8.36 -1.90 -18.27
CA PRO A 213 9.28 -0.81 -18.50
C PRO A 213 8.87 0.41 -17.68
N ILE A 214 9.85 1.24 -17.30
CA ILE A 214 9.60 2.50 -16.57
C ILE A 214 8.74 3.45 -17.42
N ASN A 215 8.98 3.49 -18.73
CA ASN A 215 8.21 4.26 -19.69
C ASN A 215 7.37 3.34 -20.57
N SER A 216 6.11 3.71 -20.79
CA SER A 216 5.21 2.99 -21.69
C SER A 216 4.27 3.94 -22.41
N LYS A 217 3.96 3.64 -23.67
CA LYS A 217 2.88 4.27 -24.44
C LYS A 217 1.52 3.67 -24.09
N THR A 218 1.47 2.38 -23.75
CA THR A 218 0.31 1.76 -23.09
C THR A 218 0.09 2.43 -21.73
N LYS A 219 -1.14 2.82 -21.40
CA LYS A 219 -1.44 3.41 -20.10
C LYS A 219 -1.45 2.34 -19.03
N ILE A 220 -0.73 2.55 -17.93
CA ILE A 220 -0.63 1.58 -16.83
C ILE A 220 -1.04 2.26 -15.53
N LEU A 221 -1.97 1.64 -14.79
CA LEU A 221 -2.38 2.09 -13.46
C LEU A 221 -1.83 1.15 -12.38
N ASN A 222 -0.99 1.59 -11.44
CA ASN A 222 -0.08 2.75 -11.52
C ASN A 222 1.15 2.41 -12.38
N PRO A 223 1.82 3.40 -13.00
CA PRO A 223 3.08 3.17 -13.72
C PRO A 223 4.20 2.69 -12.77
N ILE A 224 5.24 2.07 -13.34
CA ILE A 224 6.34 1.47 -12.55
C ILE A 224 7.14 2.51 -11.77
N ILE A 225 7.23 3.74 -12.27
CA ILE A 225 7.90 4.82 -11.54
C ILE A 225 7.31 4.99 -10.13
N THR A 226 6.01 4.76 -9.94
CA THR A 226 5.37 4.83 -8.62
C THR A 226 5.89 3.77 -7.66
N CYS A 227 6.20 2.56 -8.15
CA CYS A 227 6.82 1.52 -7.33
C CYS A 227 8.22 1.96 -6.87
N LEU A 228 9.03 2.46 -7.80
CA LEU A 228 10.42 2.85 -7.57
C LEU A 228 10.54 4.10 -6.68
N ALA A 229 9.64 5.06 -6.83
CA ALA A 229 9.61 6.33 -6.09
C ALA A 229 9.13 6.22 -4.64
N GLY A 230 8.70 5.03 -4.20
CA GLY A 230 8.32 4.80 -2.81
C GLY A 230 7.18 3.79 -2.63
N GLY A 231 6.30 3.66 -3.62
CA GLY A 231 5.11 2.82 -3.52
C GLY A 231 5.37 1.31 -3.41
N ARG A 232 6.60 0.87 -3.69
CA ARG A 232 7.15 -0.46 -3.38
C ARG A 232 8.64 -0.43 -3.03
N ASN A 233 9.17 0.75 -2.70
CA ASN A 233 10.57 0.96 -2.38
C ASN A 233 10.63 1.77 -1.08
N LYS A 234 10.67 1.08 0.05
CA LYS A 234 10.59 1.69 1.38
C LYS A 234 11.71 2.69 1.66
N MET A 235 12.87 2.48 1.04
CA MET A 235 14.02 3.37 1.17
C MET A 235 13.76 4.73 0.49
N VAL A 236 13.30 4.71 -0.76
CA VAL A 236 12.96 5.95 -1.48
C VAL A 236 11.72 6.61 -0.87
N ALA A 237 10.78 5.81 -0.36
CA ALA A 237 9.62 6.33 0.38
C ALA A 237 10.04 7.16 1.60
N ALA A 238 10.97 6.66 2.42
CA ALA A 238 11.46 7.38 3.60
C ALA A 238 12.08 8.74 3.21
N LYS A 239 12.90 8.77 2.14
CA LYS A 239 13.48 10.01 1.60
C LYS A 239 12.40 10.96 1.05
N ALA A 240 11.39 10.44 0.36
CA ALA A 240 10.29 11.24 -0.15
C ALA A 240 9.47 11.87 0.98
N TYR A 241 9.23 11.13 2.06
CA TYR A 241 8.51 11.64 3.24
C TYR A 241 9.32 12.71 3.96
N ASP A 242 10.62 12.52 4.14
CA ASP A 242 11.50 13.49 4.78
C ASP A 242 11.55 14.84 4.03
N ILE A 243 11.72 14.79 2.70
CA ILE A 243 11.70 15.98 1.84
C ILE A 243 10.35 16.68 1.95
N TYR A 244 9.23 15.96 1.86
CA TYR A 244 7.91 16.59 1.91
C TYR A 244 7.57 17.12 3.31
N ASN A 245 8.03 16.47 4.38
CA ASN A 245 7.87 16.97 5.74
C ASN A 245 8.57 18.32 5.94
N THR A 246 9.74 18.52 5.33
CA THR A 246 10.43 19.82 5.33
C THR A 246 9.56 20.91 4.68
N GLU A 247 8.86 20.59 3.59
CA GLU A 247 7.93 21.52 2.94
C GLU A 247 6.65 21.78 3.77
N LEU A 248 6.23 20.82 4.60
CA LEU A 248 4.99 20.90 5.37
C LEU A 248 5.15 21.59 6.74
N GLU A 249 6.38 21.70 7.24
CA GLU A 249 6.69 22.17 8.58
C GLU A 249 6.10 23.56 8.86
N GLU A 250 6.26 24.51 7.92
CA GLU A 250 5.71 25.87 8.04
C GLU A 250 4.17 25.91 8.12
N TYR A 251 3.50 24.85 7.65
CA TYR A 251 2.04 24.73 7.66
C TYR A 251 1.51 23.91 8.83
N GLY A 252 2.36 23.53 9.78
CA GLY A 252 1.99 22.76 10.97
C GLY A 252 1.57 21.33 10.68
N MET A 253 1.95 20.77 9.53
CA MET A 253 1.64 19.41 9.10
C MET A 253 2.91 18.57 8.99
N LYS A 254 2.76 17.25 9.13
CA LYS A 254 3.82 16.28 8.86
C LYS A 254 3.23 14.91 8.58
N ILE A 255 3.96 14.11 7.81
CA ILE A 255 3.78 12.67 7.73
C ILE A 255 4.39 12.06 8.99
N ASN A 256 3.54 11.40 9.76
CA ASN A 256 3.93 10.65 10.95
C ASN A 256 4.55 9.32 10.51
N ILE A 257 5.86 9.19 10.65
CA ILE A 257 6.60 7.95 10.41
C ILE A 257 7.43 7.59 11.64
N PRO A 258 7.68 6.30 11.90
CA PRO A 258 8.65 5.91 12.90
C PRO A 258 10.05 6.36 12.47
N ASP A 259 10.96 6.51 13.42
CA ASP A 259 12.34 6.93 13.15
C ASP A 259 12.99 5.88 12.23
N THR A 260 13.50 6.30 11.07
CA THR A 260 13.91 5.37 10.00
C THR A 260 15.29 5.73 9.49
N ILE A 261 16.22 4.78 9.62
CA ILE A 261 17.56 4.87 9.05
C ILE A 261 17.55 4.10 7.72
N TRP A 262 17.93 4.78 6.64
CA TRP A 262 18.01 4.22 5.29
C TRP A 262 19.46 4.06 4.84
N ASP A 263 19.65 3.40 3.69
CA ASP A 263 20.97 3.08 3.10
C ASP A 263 21.86 2.21 4.01
N VAL A 264 21.26 1.41 4.89
CA VAL A 264 21.99 0.58 5.86
C VAL A 264 22.53 -0.68 5.18
N SER A 265 23.83 -0.95 5.29
CA SER A 265 24.39 -2.25 4.90
C SER A 265 24.14 -3.31 5.98
N LYS A 266 24.11 -4.59 5.59
CA LYS A 266 23.82 -5.68 6.54
C LYS A 266 24.72 -5.67 7.78
N ASN A 267 26.01 -5.38 7.59
CA ASN A 267 27.02 -5.37 8.66
C ASN A 267 26.84 -4.21 9.66
N GLU A 268 26.14 -3.14 9.28
CA GLU A 268 25.87 -1.99 10.15
C GLU A 268 24.62 -2.18 11.01
N ILE A 269 23.77 -3.17 10.71
CA ILE A 269 22.49 -3.39 11.38
C ILE A 269 22.63 -3.53 12.90
N PRO A 270 23.56 -4.34 13.46
CA PRO A 270 23.71 -4.47 14.91
C PRO A 270 23.99 -3.14 15.61
N LEU A 271 24.75 -2.24 14.97
CA LEU A 271 25.04 -0.91 15.52
C LEU A 271 23.77 -0.06 15.63
N TRP A 272 22.93 -0.08 14.59
CA TRP A 272 21.67 0.67 14.59
C TRP A 272 20.65 0.11 15.57
N VAL A 273 20.54 -1.22 15.67
CA VAL A 273 19.70 -1.89 16.68
C VAL A 273 20.12 -1.47 18.09
N LYS A 274 21.42 -1.50 18.38
CA LYS A 274 21.96 -1.04 19.67
C LYS A 274 21.64 0.44 19.93
N LYS A 275 21.79 1.30 18.92
CA LYS A 275 21.46 2.74 19.02
C LYS A 275 19.97 2.99 19.31
N MET A 276 19.08 2.12 18.83
CA MET A 276 17.64 2.16 19.09
C MET A 276 17.22 1.51 20.43
N GLY A 277 18.19 1.14 21.27
CA GLY A 277 17.92 0.54 22.58
C GLY A 277 17.76 -0.99 22.55
N GLY A 278 18.27 -1.66 21.52
CA GLY A 278 18.22 -3.12 21.39
C GLY A 278 16.97 -3.66 20.69
N GLN A 279 16.03 -2.78 20.34
CA GLN A 279 14.80 -3.12 19.63
C GLN A 279 14.72 -2.35 18.32
N ALA A 280 14.32 -3.02 17.23
CA ALA A 280 14.14 -2.38 15.93
C ALA A 280 13.28 -3.24 14.99
N VAL A 281 12.92 -2.67 13.85
CA VAL A 281 12.37 -3.39 12.70
C VAL A 281 13.32 -3.23 11.53
N ILE A 282 13.84 -4.35 11.02
CA ILE A 282 14.66 -4.37 9.81
C ILE A 282 13.74 -4.68 8.63
N LYS A 283 13.86 -3.92 7.53
CA LYS A 283 13.09 -4.20 6.32
C LYS A 283 13.98 -4.26 5.08
N ILE A 284 13.72 -5.27 4.25
CA ILE A 284 14.19 -5.33 2.87
C ILE A 284 13.33 -4.34 2.07
N PRO A 285 13.90 -3.28 1.47
CA PRO A 285 13.13 -2.14 0.98
C PRO A 285 12.10 -2.47 -0.12
N TYR A 286 12.38 -3.53 -0.90
CA TYR A 286 11.65 -3.90 -2.11
C TYR A 286 10.64 -5.03 -1.89
N SER A 287 10.73 -5.70 -0.73
CA SER A 287 9.85 -6.80 -0.36
C SER A 287 8.45 -6.32 0.02
N ASN A 288 7.46 -7.18 -0.20
CA ASN A 288 6.06 -6.90 0.07
C ASN A 288 5.41 -8.06 0.87
N ALA A 289 4.14 -7.89 1.25
CA ALA A 289 3.34 -8.93 1.91
C ALA A 289 3.96 -9.55 3.19
N GLY A 290 4.78 -8.76 3.90
CA GLY A 290 5.45 -9.19 5.14
C GLY A 290 6.74 -10.01 4.94
N GLN A 291 7.12 -10.42 3.72
CA GLN A 291 8.26 -11.35 3.50
C GLN A 291 9.65 -10.76 3.65
N GLY A 292 9.77 -9.52 4.09
CA GLY A 292 11.05 -8.84 4.28
C GLY A 292 10.96 -7.81 5.38
N VAL A 293 10.24 -8.14 6.44
CA VAL A 293 10.10 -7.35 7.65
C VAL A 293 10.48 -8.26 8.80
N PHE A 294 11.45 -7.86 9.59
CA PHE A 294 12.00 -8.63 10.70
C PHE A 294 11.95 -7.76 11.94
N THR A 295 11.24 -8.22 12.96
CA THR A 295 11.19 -7.59 14.27
C THR A 295 12.35 -8.12 15.09
N ILE A 296 13.09 -7.21 15.72
CA ILE A 296 14.21 -7.53 16.59
C ILE A 296 13.86 -6.99 17.98
N VAL A 297 13.64 -7.89 18.93
CA VAL A 297 13.39 -7.55 20.34
C VAL A 297 14.39 -8.19 21.30
N ASN A 298 15.26 -9.08 20.79
CA ASN A 298 16.32 -9.73 21.55
C ASN A 298 17.52 -10.09 20.64
N GLU A 299 18.62 -10.54 21.26
CA GLU A 299 19.85 -10.89 20.53
C GLU A 299 19.68 -12.11 19.62
N GLN A 300 18.85 -13.09 20.02
CA GLN A 300 18.61 -14.30 19.23
C GLN A 300 18.00 -13.96 17.86
N GLU A 301 16.95 -13.14 17.83
CA GLU A 301 16.32 -12.70 16.58
C GLU A 301 17.31 -11.91 15.69
N LEU A 302 18.19 -11.11 16.30
CA LEU A 302 19.23 -10.40 15.57
C LEU A 302 20.22 -11.39 14.95
N GLU A 303 20.72 -12.35 15.70
CA GLU A 303 21.63 -13.39 15.20
C GLU A 303 20.99 -14.22 14.08
N GLU A 304 19.73 -14.61 14.24
CA GLU A 304 18.97 -15.35 13.23
C GLU A 304 18.83 -14.54 11.94
N PHE A 305 18.47 -13.26 12.04
CA PHE A 305 18.44 -12.36 10.89
C PHE A 305 19.80 -12.25 10.21
N MET A 306 20.89 -12.10 11.00
CA MET A 306 22.23 -11.95 10.46
C MET A 306 22.73 -13.19 9.71
N LYS A 307 22.19 -14.38 10.00
CA LYS A 307 22.48 -15.64 9.29
C LYS A 307 21.75 -15.78 7.94
N LEU A 308 20.72 -14.99 7.68
CA LEU A 308 19.92 -15.10 6.44
C LEU A 308 20.73 -14.68 5.20
N GLU A 309 20.67 -15.46 4.13
CA GLU A 309 21.17 -15.02 2.82
C GLU A 309 20.11 -14.14 2.14
N ILE A 310 20.49 -12.90 1.80
CA ILE A 310 19.58 -11.89 1.24
C ILE A 310 20.23 -11.30 -0.01
N GLU A 311 19.47 -11.27 -1.10
CA GLU A 311 19.91 -10.84 -2.44
C GLU A 311 20.20 -9.33 -2.51
N TYR A 312 19.43 -8.52 -1.79
CA TYR A 312 19.56 -7.07 -1.76
C TYR A 312 20.58 -6.64 -0.69
N GLU A 313 21.40 -5.65 -1.03
CA GLU A 313 22.54 -5.22 -0.22
C GLU A 313 22.21 -4.07 0.74
N ARG A 314 21.05 -3.42 0.55
CA ARG A 314 20.62 -2.29 1.36
C ARG A 314 19.32 -2.57 2.11
N PHE A 315 19.28 -2.07 3.33
CA PHE A 315 18.18 -2.24 4.27
C PHE A 315 17.69 -0.89 4.76
N ILE A 316 16.49 -0.90 5.35
CA ILE A 316 16.07 0.14 6.28
C ILE A 316 15.97 -0.45 7.68
N VAL A 317 16.42 0.32 8.68
CA VAL A 317 16.24 0.00 10.10
C VAL A 317 15.33 1.06 10.67
N GLN A 318 14.19 0.63 11.20
CA GLN A 318 13.13 1.51 11.67
C GLN A 318 12.86 1.26 13.15
N SER A 319 12.52 2.31 13.90
CA SER A 319 12.11 2.19 15.29
C SER A 319 10.88 1.29 15.40
N LEU A 320 10.99 0.27 16.25
CA LEU A 320 9.91 -0.65 16.60
C LEU A 320 8.84 0.09 17.41
N ILE A 321 7.61 0.04 16.91
CA ILE A 321 6.40 0.34 17.66
C ILE A 321 5.92 -1.02 18.19
N GLY A 322 6.04 -1.23 19.50
CA GLY A 322 5.73 -2.51 20.15
C GLY A 322 4.85 -2.28 21.38
N ASN A 323 5.07 -3.05 22.44
CA ASN A 323 4.59 -2.70 23.78
C ASN A 323 5.46 -1.57 24.36
N TYR A 324 4.93 -0.77 25.27
CA TYR A 324 5.69 0.27 25.98
C TYR A 324 7.03 -0.23 26.56
N ASN A 325 7.04 -1.43 27.15
CA ASN A 325 8.20 -2.02 27.80
C ASN A 325 9.32 -2.41 26.81
N TRP A 326 8.96 -2.70 25.56
CA TRP A 326 9.89 -3.20 24.55
C TRP A 326 9.77 -2.51 23.19
N SER A 327 9.43 -1.22 23.19
CA SER A 327 9.53 -0.36 22.01
C SER A 327 10.88 0.36 21.94
N SER A 328 11.33 0.62 20.70
CA SER A 328 12.59 1.33 20.45
C SER A 328 12.65 2.69 21.13
N VAL A 329 13.84 3.06 21.58
CA VAL A 329 14.16 4.42 22.01
C VAL A 329 14.56 5.24 20.78
N SER A 330 13.90 6.37 20.57
CA SER A 330 14.23 7.28 19.46
C SER A 330 14.46 8.71 19.95
N THR A 331 14.98 9.55 19.06
CA THR A 331 15.13 11.01 19.30
C THR A 331 13.79 11.71 19.56
N LYS A 332 12.68 11.12 19.12
CA LYS A 332 11.31 11.62 19.25
C LYS A 332 10.56 11.00 20.43
N GLY A 333 11.26 10.25 21.29
CA GLY A 333 10.65 9.46 22.38
C GLY A 333 10.29 8.04 21.96
N LYS A 334 9.47 7.37 22.77
CA LYS A 334 8.96 6.02 22.51
C LYS A 334 7.55 6.09 21.93
N TYR A 335 7.32 5.39 20.83
CA TYR A 335 5.98 5.07 20.34
C TYR A 335 5.65 3.62 20.66
N TYR A 336 4.43 3.36 21.10
CA TYR A 336 3.92 2.02 21.33
C TYR A 336 2.49 1.87 20.82
N HIS A 337 2.08 0.63 20.61
CA HIS A 337 0.76 0.30 20.09
C HIS A 337 -0.34 0.66 21.08
N VAL A 338 -1.40 1.30 20.58
CA VAL A 338 -2.68 1.36 21.29
C VAL A 338 -3.34 -0.02 21.30
N GLY A 339 -3.22 -0.74 20.18
CA GLY A 339 -3.78 -2.07 19.99
C GLY A 339 -5.31 -2.09 19.87
N THR A 340 -5.87 -3.29 19.79
CA THR A 340 -7.33 -3.49 19.82
C THR A 340 -7.90 -3.22 21.19
N MET A 341 -9.22 -2.99 21.27
CA MET A 341 -9.94 -3.06 22.54
C MET A 341 -9.66 -4.42 23.22
N PRO A 342 -9.39 -4.44 24.54
CA PRO A 342 -9.14 -5.68 25.27
C PRO A 342 -10.32 -6.65 25.12
N ASN A 343 -10.01 -7.94 24.94
CA ASN A 343 -11.04 -8.98 24.95
C ASN A 343 -11.49 -9.31 26.38
N ALA A 344 -12.38 -10.30 26.54
CA ALA A 344 -12.87 -10.72 27.86
C ALA A 344 -11.78 -11.26 28.82
N LYS A 345 -10.59 -11.62 28.29
CA LYS A 345 -9.41 -12.00 29.07
C LYS A 345 -8.48 -10.83 29.39
N GLY A 346 -8.83 -9.60 28.97
CA GLY A 346 -7.97 -8.42 29.09
C GLY A 346 -6.85 -8.36 28.05
N GLU A 347 -6.85 -9.27 27.06
CA GLU A 347 -5.79 -9.33 26.05
C GLU A 347 -6.03 -8.27 24.96
N THR A 348 -4.96 -7.55 24.63
CA THR A 348 -4.91 -6.59 23.52
C THR A 348 -4.04 -7.15 22.42
N PHE A 349 -4.36 -6.86 21.16
CA PHE A 349 -3.58 -7.32 20.01
C PHE A 349 -3.08 -6.14 19.21
N VAL A 350 -1.91 -6.27 18.59
CA VAL A 350 -1.49 -5.34 17.55
C VAL A 350 -2.46 -5.41 16.39
N SER A 351 -2.87 -4.23 15.92
CA SER A 351 -3.63 -4.08 14.69
C SER A 351 -3.11 -2.92 13.88
N ASP A 352 -3.17 -3.06 12.56
CA ASP A 352 -2.99 -1.96 11.62
C ASP A 352 -4.31 -1.57 10.98
N ILE A 353 -4.31 -0.42 10.31
CA ILE A 353 -5.42 0.01 9.43
C ILE A 353 -4.81 0.26 8.06
N ARG A 354 -5.36 -0.41 7.05
CA ARG A 354 -5.10 -0.07 5.66
C ARG A 354 -6.14 0.93 5.19
N MET A 355 -5.69 2.12 4.83
CA MET A 355 -6.51 3.13 4.16
C MET A 355 -6.11 3.21 2.69
N MET A 356 -7.06 2.95 1.80
CA MET A 356 -6.87 3.14 0.38
C MET A 356 -7.55 4.41 -0.10
N ILE A 357 -6.87 5.08 -1.01
CA ILE A 357 -7.32 6.31 -1.63
C ILE A 357 -7.18 6.22 -3.15
N SER A 358 -7.91 7.09 -3.82
CA SER A 358 -7.83 7.26 -5.26
C SER A 358 -7.73 8.75 -5.58
N SER A 359 -6.84 9.10 -6.50
CA SER A 359 -6.76 10.45 -7.04
C SER A 359 -7.81 10.64 -8.13
N THR A 360 -8.49 11.78 -8.08
CA THR A 360 -9.58 12.14 -8.98
C THR A 360 -9.39 13.59 -9.46
N LYS A 361 -10.16 14.00 -10.48
CA LYS A 361 -10.21 15.40 -10.93
C LYS A 361 -10.66 16.40 -9.85
N ASP A 362 -11.33 15.92 -8.79
CA ASP A 362 -11.83 16.74 -7.68
C ASP A 362 -10.92 16.65 -6.44
N GLY A 363 -9.71 16.11 -6.59
CA GLY A 363 -8.77 15.83 -5.50
C GLY A 363 -8.73 14.36 -5.09
N ILE A 364 -8.02 14.09 -3.99
CA ILE A 364 -7.84 12.74 -3.45
C ILE A 364 -9.04 12.38 -2.58
N LYS A 365 -9.59 11.17 -2.77
CA LYS A 365 -10.77 10.67 -2.03
C LYS A 365 -10.48 9.31 -1.37
N PRO A 366 -11.07 9.02 -0.19
CA PRO A 366 -11.02 7.68 0.39
C PRO A 366 -11.75 6.68 -0.53
N LEU A 367 -11.27 5.45 -0.54
CA LEU A 367 -11.77 4.38 -1.41
C LEU A 367 -12.21 3.15 -0.60
N CYS A 368 -11.32 2.60 0.20
CA CYS A 368 -11.52 1.33 0.89
C CYS A 368 -10.70 1.33 2.18
N MET A 369 -11.20 0.65 3.21
CA MET A 369 -10.47 0.44 4.45
C MET A 369 -10.77 -0.92 5.06
N TYR A 370 -9.76 -1.50 5.69
CA TYR A 370 -9.89 -2.69 6.53
C TYR A 370 -8.72 -2.71 7.52
N SER A 371 -8.81 -3.56 8.53
CA SER A 371 -7.76 -3.73 9.53
C SER A 371 -7.31 -5.18 9.57
N ARG A 372 -6.07 -5.40 10.01
CA ARG A 372 -5.51 -6.72 10.24
C ARG A 372 -4.97 -6.77 11.66
N ARG A 373 -5.08 -7.95 12.28
CA ARG A 373 -4.61 -8.20 13.63
C ARG A 373 -3.43 -9.18 13.65
N ALA A 374 -2.55 -9.02 14.62
CA ALA A 374 -1.54 -10.02 14.95
C ALA A 374 -2.18 -11.36 15.39
N LEU A 375 -1.38 -12.42 15.37
CA LEU A 375 -1.82 -13.76 15.74
C LEU A 375 -1.96 -13.91 17.25
N LEU A 376 -0.95 -13.45 17.99
CA LEU A 376 -0.86 -13.51 19.44
C LEU A 376 -1.12 -12.13 20.06
N PRO A 377 -1.57 -12.11 21.34
CA PRO A 377 -1.76 -10.86 22.07
C PRO A 377 -0.42 -10.15 22.30
N LEU A 378 -0.47 -8.83 22.45
CA LEU A 378 0.68 -7.99 22.76
C LEU A 378 1.00 -8.08 24.26
N GLU A 379 1.99 -8.89 24.62
CA GLU A 379 2.39 -9.12 26.02
C GLU A 379 3.24 -7.95 26.58
N ASN A 380 3.17 -7.73 27.89
CA ASN A 380 3.98 -6.72 28.59
C ASN A 380 5.45 -7.14 28.73
N ASP A 381 5.68 -8.43 28.95
CA ASP A 381 6.99 -9.01 29.14
C ASP A 381 7.24 -10.03 28.05
N LEU A 382 8.44 -10.02 27.47
CA LEU A 382 8.85 -10.95 26.43
C LEU A 382 9.59 -12.13 27.07
N GLU A 383 9.07 -13.33 26.90
CA GLU A 383 9.89 -14.53 27.06
C GLU A 383 10.86 -14.61 25.87
N SER A 384 12.16 -14.77 26.15
CA SER A 384 13.22 -14.69 25.14
C SER A 384 13.10 -15.70 23.99
N SER A 385 12.31 -16.76 24.16
CA SER A 385 12.08 -17.81 23.17
C SER A 385 10.86 -17.59 22.26
N LYS A 386 10.03 -16.56 22.52
CA LYS A 386 8.82 -16.29 21.72
C LYS A 386 9.17 -15.45 20.48
N ASP A 387 8.71 -15.90 19.33
CA ASP A 387 8.79 -15.17 18.06
C ASP A 387 7.97 -13.87 18.13
N SER A 388 8.65 -12.73 18.17
CA SER A 388 8.01 -11.42 18.29
C SER A 388 7.11 -11.10 17.09
N TRP A 389 7.36 -11.70 15.93
CA TRP A 389 6.54 -11.52 14.74
C TRP A 389 5.10 -11.99 14.95
N GLN A 390 4.87 -13.00 15.78
CA GLN A 390 3.51 -13.48 16.04
C GLN A 390 2.65 -12.46 16.80
N MET A 391 3.28 -11.57 17.59
CA MET A 391 2.62 -10.50 18.35
C MET A 391 2.55 -9.18 17.59
N LEU A 392 3.43 -8.94 16.62
CA LEU A 392 3.57 -7.67 15.90
C LEU A 392 3.10 -7.74 14.44
N GLY A 393 3.27 -8.89 13.80
CA GLY A 393 3.02 -9.11 12.38
C GLY A 393 1.54 -9.20 12.05
N THR A 394 1.05 -8.23 11.28
CA THR A 394 -0.35 -8.14 10.86
C THR A 394 -0.60 -8.69 9.44
N ASN A 395 0.43 -9.14 8.73
CA ASN A 395 0.27 -9.63 7.35
C ASN A 395 -0.68 -10.86 7.32
N LEU A 396 -1.66 -10.83 6.40
CA LEU A 396 -2.57 -11.98 6.21
C LEU A 396 -2.03 -13.00 5.21
N SER A 397 -1.15 -12.57 4.30
CA SER A 397 -0.65 -13.43 3.22
C SER A 397 0.27 -14.50 3.76
N VAL A 398 -0.03 -15.75 3.42
CA VAL A 398 0.79 -16.92 3.72
C VAL A 398 1.31 -17.47 2.39
N LYS A 399 2.63 -17.62 2.28
CA LYS A 399 3.28 -18.20 1.10
C LYS A 399 3.20 -19.72 1.20
N LEU A 400 2.62 -20.37 0.20
CA LEU A 400 2.57 -21.83 0.13
C LEU A 400 3.67 -22.38 -0.79
N GLY A 401 4.08 -21.60 -1.78
CA GLY A 401 5.08 -21.99 -2.76
C GLY A 401 5.50 -20.84 -3.67
N GLU A 402 6.16 -21.17 -4.79
CA GLU A 402 6.54 -20.20 -5.81
C GLU A 402 5.27 -19.68 -6.52
N ASN A 403 5.02 -18.37 -6.43
CA ASN A 403 3.80 -17.72 -6.96
C ASN A 403 2.47 -18.26 -6.39
N GLU A 404 2.51 -19.01 -5.28
CA GLU A 404 1.32 -19.56 -4.62
C GLU A 404 1.11 -18.97 -3.23
N TRP A 405 -0.11 -18.47 -2.98
CA TRP A 405 -0.44 -17.68 -1.81
C TRP A 405 -1.84 -18.01 -1.31
N THR A 406 -1.97 -18.08 0.02
CA THR A 406 -3.27 -18.06 0.71
C THR A 406 -3.35 -16.86 1.65
N SER A 407 -4.48 -16.70 2.34
CA SER A 407 -4.71 -15.62 3.29
C SER A 407 -5.38 -16.12 4.55
N ASP A 408 -4.84 -15.74 5.71
CA ASP A 408 -5.49 -15.98 7.01
C ASP A 408 -6.59 -14.96 7.25
N THR A 409 -7.80 -15.28 6.79
CA THR A 409 -8.97 -14.38 6.91
C THR A 409 -9.51 -14.28 8.33
N ASN A 410 -9.07 -15.12 9.28
CA ASN A 410 -9.55 -15.07 10.67
C ASN A 410 -9.01 -13.83 11.40
N ARG A 411 -7.85 -13.32 10.97
CA ARG A 411 -7.23 -12.09 11.50
C ARG A 411 -7.65 -10.82 10.75
N LEU A 412 -8.51 -10.95 9.74
CA LEU A 412 -9.10 -9.81 9.03
C LEU A 412 -10.22 -9.19 9.87
N LEU A 413 -10.08 -7.91 10.16
CA LEU A 413 -11.08 -7.07 10.81
C LEU A 413 -11.69 -6.16 9.75
N ILE A 414 -12.92 -6.45 9.35
CA ILE A 414 -13.63 -5.68 8.32
C ILE A 414 -14.36 -4.49 8.95
N MET A 415 -14.77 -3.53 8.12
CA MET A 415 -15.44 -2.30 8.58
C MET A 415 -16.94 -2.51 8.83
N ASP A 416 -17.30 -3.66 9.42
CA ASP A 416 -18.67 -4.03 9.77
C ASP A 416 -19.00 -3.62 11.22
N ARG A 417 -20.26 -3.78 11.60
CA ARG A 417 -20.74 -3.44 12.95
C ARG A 417 -20.07 -4.22 14.08
N ARG A 418 -19.43 -5.36 13.79
CA ARG A 418 -18.89 -6.29 14.80
C ARG A 418 -17.40 -6.08 15.03
N ASP A 419 -16.63 -5.98 13.96
CA ASP A 419 -15.18 -5.92 14.01
C ASP A 419 -14.67 -4.50 14.23
N TYR A 420 -15.34 -3.48 13.68
CA TYR A 420 -14.87 -2.09 13.79
C TYR A 420 -14.72 -1.63 15.24
N ASN A 421 -15.66 -1.99 16.11
CA ASN A 421 -15.63 -1.63 17.53
C ASN A 421 -14.44 -2.23 18.28
N LYS A 422 -13.84 -3.32 17.76
CA LYS A 422 -12.62 -3.91 18.35
C LYS A 422 -11.39 -3.04 18.11
N LEU A 423 -11.43 -2.09 17.18
CA LEU A 423 -10.30 -1.21 16.87
C LEU A 423 -10.20 -0.01 17.81
N GLY A 424 -11.28 0.34 18.51
CA GLY A 424 -11.31 1.49 19.42
C GLY A 424 -11.10 2.84 18.73
N LEU A 425 -11.47 2.95 17.45
CA LEU A 425 -11.25 4.15 16.63
C LEU A 425 -12.52 5.01 16.57
N GLY A 426 -12.34 6.33 16.65
CA GLY A 426 -13.35 7.34 16.41
C GLY A 426 -13.25 7.98 15.03
N ILE A 427 -14.11 8.97 14.78
CA ILE A 427 -14.14 9.70 13.52
C ILE A 427 -12.85 10.50 13.28
N ASP A 428 -12.24 11.02 14.34
CA ASP A 428 -11.02 11.82 14.27
C ASP A 428 -9.82 10.95 13.87
N ASP A 429 -9.75 9.71 14.38
CA ASP A 429 -8.74 8.73 13.97
C ASP A 429 -8.89 8.38 12.48
N LEU A 430 -10.11 8.24 11.97
CA LEU A 430 -10.35 7.98 10.53
C LEU A 430 -9.93 9.17 9.67
N ILE A 431 -10.20 10.40 10.12
CA ILE A 431 -9.78 11.63 9.43
C ILE A 431 -8.25 11.73 9.39
N GLU A 432 -7.57 11.55 10.53
CA GLU A 432 -6.11 11.57 10.59
C GLU A 432 -5.51 10.44 9.74
N THR A 433 -6.09 9.23 9.78
CA THR A 433 -5.68 8.11 8.90
C THR A 433 -5.72 8.50 7.43
N PHE A 434 -6.80 9.15 7.01
CA PHE A 434 -6.96 9.61 5.63
C PHE A 434 -5.95 10.70 5.28
N ILE A 435 -5.77 11.70 6.14
CA ILE A 435 -4.81 12.80 5.91
C ILE A 435 -3.38 12.25 5.81
N GLN A 436 -2.95 11.39 6.74
CA GLN A 436 -1.63 10.74 6.68
C GLN A 436 -1.44 9.91 5.40
N THR A 437 -2.49 9.23 4.94
CA THR A 437 -2.48 8.50 3.66
C THR A 437 -2.35 9.45 2.45
N VAL A 438 -3.05 10.59 2.48
CA VAL A 438 -2.95 11.63 1.44
C VAL A 438 -1.54 12.21 1.39
N LEU A 439 -0.99 12.63 2.54
CA LEU A 439 0.33 13.25 2.62
C LEU A 439 1.43 12.31 2.10
N SER A 440 1.44 11.05 2.56
CA SER A 440 2.42 10.05 2.08
C SER A 440 2.28 9.74 0.59
N THR A 441 1.05 9.75 0.06
CA THR A 441 0.82 9.54 -1.39
C THR A 441 1.35 10.72 -2.21
N ILE A 442 1.12 11.96 -1.75
CA ILE A 442 1.63 13.16 -2.42
C ILE A 442 3.16 13.19 -2.40
N ALA A 443 3.79 12.83 -1.28
CA ALA A 443 5.24 12.74 -1.19
C ALA A 443 5.83 11.81 -2.27
N ILE A 444 5.25 10.62 -2.42
CA ILE A 444 5.67 9.65 -3.43
C ILE A 444 5.35 10.14 -4.85
N ASP A 445 4.21 10.80 -5.07
CA ASP A 445 3.88 11.39 -6.37
C ASP A 445 4.85 12.50 -6.78
N LYS A 446 5.21 13.39 -5.83
CA LYS A 446 6.25 14.42 -6.03
C LYS A 446 7.61 13.79 -6.33
N MET A 447 7.96 12.70 -5.67
CA MET A 447 9.17 11.93 -5.99
C MET A 447 9.11 11.31 -7.41
N CYS A 448 7.94 10.81 -7.84
CA CYS A 448 7.76 10.38 -9.24
C CYS A 448 8.02 11.55 -10.22
N ILE A 449 7.49 12.73 -9.91
CA ILE A 449 7.65 13.94 -10.73
C ILE A 449 9.13 14.35 -10.82
N SER A 450 9.88 14.28 -9.71
CA SER A 450 11.29 14.66 -9.68
C SER A 450 12.17 13.70 -10.50
N LEU A 451 11.83 12.40 -10.49
CA LEU A 451 12.54 11.33 -11.19
C LEU A 451 12.27 11.27 -12.70
N ILE A 452 11.30 12.04 -13.21
CA ILE A 452 10.99 12.14 -14.64
C ILE A 452 11.36 13.53 -15.15
N ASN A 453 12.12 13.62 -16.25
CA ASN A 453 12.47 14.91 -16.84
C ASN A 453 11.34 15.48 -17.73
N SER A 454 11.52 16.71 -18.22
CA SER A 454 10.57 17.39 -19.13
C SER A 454 10.26 16.59 -20.40
N ASN A 455 11.24 15.80 -20.88
CA ASN A 455 11.11 14.91 -22.03
C ASN A 455 10.51 13.53 -21.68
N LYS A 456 9.93 13.37 -20.49
CA LYS A 456 9.34 12.12 -19.97
C LYS A 456 10.31 10.93 -19.88
N LYS A 457 11.61 11.21 -19.78
CA LYS A 457 12.64 10.19 -19.57
C LYS A 457 12.96 10.06 -18.08
N PHE A 458 13.24 8.84 -17.66
CA PHE A 458 13.67 8.51 -16.31
C PHE A 458 15.07 9.05 -16.04
N LYS A 459 15.25 9.78 -14.94
CA LYS A 459 16.53 10.34 -14.51
C LYS A 459 17.34 9.28 -13.77
N LYS A 460 17.94 8.33 -14.51
CA LYS A 460 18.74 7.22 -13.97
C LYS A 460 19.74 7.68 -12.89
N LYS A 461 20.57 8.69 -13.20
CA LYS A 461 21.59 9.22 -12.25
C LYS A 461 20.99 9.71 -10.93
N LEU A 462 19.85 10.40 -10.97
CA LEU A 462 19.17 10.89 -9.77
C LEU A 462 18.61 9.71 -8.97
N PHE A 463 18.00 8.72 -9.64
CA PHE A 463 17.53 7.52 -8.96
C PHE A 463 18.67 6.76 -8.29
N THR A 464 19.80 6.54 -8.98
CA THR A 464 20.99 5.89 -8.41
C THR A 464 21.53 6.61 -7.17
N SER A 465 21.46 7.95 -7.13
CA SER A 465 21.84 8.69 -5.91
C SER A 465 20.84 8.54 -4.76
N LEU A 466 19.57 8.26 -5.05
CA LEU A 466 18.52 8.05 -4.05
C LEU A 466 18.40 6.59 -3.60
N ASN A 467 18.84 5.65 -4.43
CA ASN A 467 18.81 4.22 -4.16
C ASN A 467 20.06 3.59 -4.78
N ASN A 468 21.03 3.27 -3.94
CA ASN A 468 22.36 2.81 -4.33
C ASN A 468 22.54 1.29 -4.18
N ASP A 469 21.44 0.53 -4.20
CA ASP A 469 21.46 -0.93 -4.10
C ASP A 469 21.81 -1.53 -5.47
N SER A 470 22.99 -2.12 -5.57
CA SER A 470 23.54 -2.72 -6.80
C SER A 470 22.58 -3.74 -7.43
N THR A 471 21.99 -4.62 -6.62
CA THR A 471 21.05 -5.65 -7.06
C THR A 471 19.84 -5.03 -7.74
N LEU A 472 19.17 -4.06 -7.10
CA LEU A 472 18.03 -3.40 -7.74
C LEU A 472 18.44 -2.65 -9.02
N LEU A 473 19.58 -1.99 -9.03
CA LEU A 473 20.03 -1.23 -10.20
C LEU A 473 20.31 -2.17 -11.39
N ASN A 474 20.90 -3.34 -11.14
CA ASN A 474 21.13 -4.38 -12.16
C ASN A 474 19.80 -4.98 -12.68
N GLU A 475 18.76 -5.06 -11.86
CA GLU A 475 17.42 -5.46 -12.31
C GLU A 475 16.76 -4.42 -13.25
N LEU A 476 17.23 -3.16 -13.24
CA LEU A 476 16.60 -2.06 -13.97
C LEU A 476 17.28 -1.72 -15.30
N TYR A 477 18.60 -1.87 -15.43
CA TYR A 477 19.31 -1.48 -16.65
C TYR A 477 20.68 -2.13 -16.83
#